data_AF-K0AVL4-F1
#
_entry.id   AF-K0AVL4-F1
#
_cell.length_a   1.000
_cell.length_b   1.000
_cell.length_c   1.000
_cell.angle_alpha   90.00
_cell.angle_beta   90.00
_cell.angle_gamma   90.00
#
_symmetry.space_group_name_H-M   'P 1'
#
loop_
_entity.id
_entity.type
_entity.pdbx_description
1 polymer ?
#
loop_
_entity_poly.entity_id
_entity_poly.type
_entity_poly.pdbx_seq_one_letter_code
_entity_poly.pdbx_strand_id
1 'polypeptide(L)'
;MKIFGNRIENILNIYRNNGNTKKVNKAQQSKKPDQVNISNMARDCQFAKNEVKKLPDIRTEKVEEIKRQIQTGTYEINADKIAEKIVESSKIDIKL
;
A
#
# COMPACT_ATOMS: atom_id res chain seq x y z
N MET A 1 -39.91 67.49 29.97
CA MET A 1 -39.66 66.37 29.03
C MET A 1 -38.16 66.06 29.05
N LYS A 2 -37.74 64.94 29.65
CA LYS A 2 -36.33 64.54 29.80
C LYS A 2 -35.98 63.56 28.67
N ILE A 3 -35.13 63.95 27.72
CA ILE A 3 -34.78 63.10 26.56
C ILE A 3 -33.28 62.81 26.47
N PHE A 4 -32.64 62.41 27.58
CA PHE A 4 -31.26 61.94 27.52
C PHE A 4 -31.05 60.79 28.52
N GLY A 5 -31.00 59.56 28.00
CA GLY A 5 -30.77 58.36 28.82
C GLY A 5 -30.30 57.13 28.04
N ASN A 6 -30.89 56.84 26.87
CA ASN A 6 -30.70 55.49 26.27
C ASN A 6 -29.82 55.44 25.01
N ARG A 7 -29.30 56.58 24.52
CA ARG A 7 -28.43 56.60 23.31
C ARG A 7 -26.96 56.40 23.63
N ILE A 8 -26.52 56.75 24.84
CA ILE A 8 -25.11 56.65 25.25
C ILE A 8 -24.75 55.19 25.55
N GLU A 9 -25.67 54.43 26.17
CA GLU A 9 -25.49 53.00 26.46
C GLU A 9 -25.33 52.16 25.17
N ASN A 10 -26.13 52.46 24.14
CA ASN A 10 -26.02 51.79 22.84
C ASN A 10 -24.68 52.06 22.15
N ILE A 11 -24.16 53.29 22.26
CA ILE A 11 -22.85 53.65 21.68
C ILE A 11 -21.73 52.96 22.45
N LEU A 12 -21.77 52.95 23.79
CA LEU A 12 -20.77 52.23 24.60
C LEU A 12 -20.75 50.72 24.31
N ASN A 13 -21.90 50.11 24.06
CA ASN A 13 -21.99 48.70 23.70
C ASN A 13 -21.35 48.38 22.34
N ILE A 14 -21.45 49.29 21.36
CA ILE A 14 -20.80 49.14 20.05
C ILE A 14 -19.27 49.20 20.18
N TYR A 15 -18.75 50.14 20.97
CA TYR A 15 -17.30 50.24 21.21
C TYR A 15 -16.76 49.08 22.06
N ARG A 16 -17.51 48.59 23.05
CA ARG A 16 -17.12 47.43 23.87
C ARG A 16 -17.16 46.12 23.08
N ASN A 17 -18.07 45.98 22.11
CA ASN A 17 -18.20 44.76 21.31
C ASN A 17 -17.20 44.69 20.13
N ASN A 18 -16.51 45.79 19.81
CA ASN A 18 -15.43 45.81 18.81
C ASN A 18 -14.09 45.23 19.30
N GLY A 19 -13.95 44.96 20.61
CA GLY A 19 -12.78 44.29 21.19
C GLY A 19 -12.82 42.76 21.12
N ASN A 20 -13.97 42.18 20.78
CA ASN A 20 -14.11 40.75 20.52
C ASN A 20 -14.25 40.56 19.02
N THR A 21 -13.11 40.51 18.33
CA THR A 21 -13.06 39.83 17.04
C THR A 21 -13.68 38.46 17.28
N LYS A 22 -14.93 38.27 16.86
CA LYS A 22 -15.49 36.94 16.65
C LYS A 22 -14.44 36.28 15.78
N LYS A 23 -13.64 35.39 16.37
CA LYS A 23 -12.87 34.43 15.61
C LYS A 23 -13.95 33.77 14.77
N VAL A 24 -14.05 34.19 13.51
CA VAL A 24 -14.66 33.39 12.48
C VAL A 24 -13.93 32.08 12.68
N ASN A 25 -14.62 31.11 13.27
CA ASN A 25 -14.16 29.74 13.27
C ASN A 25 -14.07 29.44 11.80
N LYS A 26 -12.90 29.71 11.23
CA LYS A 26 -12.48 29.31 9.91
C LYS A 26 -12.81 27.84 9.98
N ALA A 27 -13.89 27.44 9.31
CA ALA A 27 -14.31 26.05 9.31
C ALA A 27 -13.03 25.31 8.99
N GLN A 28 -12.47 24.62 9.98
CA GLN A 28 -11.34 23.76 9.78
C GLN A 28 -11.95 22.73 8.85
N GLN A 29 -11.79 22.96 7.54
CA GLN A 29 -11.77 21.90 6.57
C GLN A 29 -10.71 20.98 7.13
N SER A 30 -11.16 20.01 7.91
CA SER A 30 -10.37 18.87 8.29
C SER A 30 -9.97 18.30 6.95
N LYS A 31 -8.73 18.58 6.53
CA LYS A 31 -8.11 17.86 5.44
C LYS A 31 -8.31 16.40 5.82
N LYS A 32 -9.14 15.68 5.05
CA LYS A 32 -9.34 14.26 5.30
C LYS A 32 -7.94 13.67 5.37
N PRO A 33 -7.56 12.98 6.47
CA PRO A 33 -6.26 12.35 6.53
C PRO A 33 -6.15 11.38 5.36
N ASP A 34 -4.97 11.34 4.74
CA ASP A 34 -4.72 10.42 3.65
C ASP A 34 -5.06 8.99 4.12
N GLN A 35 -5.85 8.28 3.34
CA GLN A 35 -6.26 6.92 3.64
C GLN A 35 -5.47 5.95 2.75
N VAL A 36 -4.73 5.04 3.38
CA VAL A 36 -4.10 3.93 2.68
C VAL A 36 -5.10 2.79 2.57
N ASN A 37 -5.55 2.51 1.35
CA ASN A 37 -6.43 1.38 1.08
C ASN A 37 -5.69 0.32 0.27
N ILE A 38 -5.41 -0.82 0.91
CA ILE A 38 -4.74 -1.97 0.26
C ILE A 38 -5.82 -2.77 -0.48
N SER A 39 -5.60 -3.04 -1.76
CA SER A 39 -6.51 -3.88 -2.54
C SER A 39 -6.56 -5.30 -1.97
N ASN A 40 -7.71 -5.97 -2.12
CA ASN A 40 -7.85 -7.35 -1.64
C ASN A 40 -6.82 -8.28 -2.29
N MET A 41 -6.58 -8.12 -3.59
CA MET A 41 -5.56 -8.85 -4.33
C MET A 41 -4.15 -8.65 -3.75
N ALA A 42 -3.80 -7.45 -3.28
CA ALA A 42 -2.50 -7.20 -2.66
C ALA A 42 -2.38 -7.93 -1.31
N ARG A 43 -3.47 -8.04 -0.53
CA ARG A 43 -3.49 -8.85 0.69
C ARG A 43 -3.33 -10.34 0.39
N ASP A 44 -4.02 -10.84 -0.63
CA ASP A 44 -3.95 -12.24 -1.05
C ASP A 44 -2.54 -12.61 -1.54
N CYS A 45 -1.92 -11.74 -2.33
CA CYS A 45 -0.55 -11.91 -2.78
C CYS A 45 0.44 -11.91 -1.61
N GLN A 46 0.25 -11.01 -0.62
CA GLN A 46 1.09 -10.97 0.57
C GLN A 46 0.97 -12.25 1.39
N PHE A 47 -0.25 -12.77 1.55
CA PHE A 47 -0.49 -14.05 2.22
C PHE A 47 0.20 -15.21 1.47
N ALA A 48 -0.04 -15.35 0.16
CA ALA A 48 0.57 -16.40 -0.65
C ALA A 48 2.11 -16.33 -0.61
N LYS A 49 2.68 -15.13 -0.68
CA LYS A 49 4.13 -14.92 -0.57
C LYS A 49 4.68 -15.35 0.79
N ASN A 50 3.94 -15.09 1.86
CA ASN A 50 4.32 -15.51 3.21
C ASN A 50 4.27 -17.03 3.37
N GLU A 51 3.25 -17.70 2.81
CA GLU A 51 3.15 -19.16 2.86
C GLU A 51 4.25 -19.83 2.04
N VAL A 52 4.55 -19.34 0.83
CA VAL A 52 5.66 -19.87 0.01
C VAL A 52 7.00 -19.76 0.72
N LYS A 53 7.23 -18.68 1.49
CA LYS A 53 8.46 -18.51 2.27
C LYS A 53 8.62 -19.51 3.41
N LYS A 54 7.52 -20.09 3.91
CA LYS A 54 7.57 -21.12 4.96
C LYS A 54 7.91 -22.50 4.41
N LEU A 55 7.79 -22.70 3.09
CA LEU A 55 8.15 -23.94 2.46
C LEU A 55 9.66 -24.16 2.59
N PRO A 56 10.11 -25.43 2.71
CA PRO A 56 11.53 -25.73 2.73
C PRO A 56 12.19 -25.29 1.43
N ASP A 57 13.40 -24.74 1.55
CA ASP A 57 14.21 -24.32 0.41
C ASP A 57 14.49 -25.48 -0.55
N ILE A 58 14.68 -26.69 0.01
CA ILE A 58 14.94 -27.90 -0.75
C ILE A 58 13.71 -28.82 -0.72
N ARG A 59 13.21 -29.15 -1.91
CA ARG A 59 12.18 -30.17 -2.12
C ARG A 59 12.80 -31.56 -2.17
N THR A 60 13.14 -32.12 -1.01
CA THR A 60 13.88 -33.39 -0.88
C THR A 60 13.28 -34.53 -1.69
N GLU A 61 11.96 -34.70 -1.68
CA GLU A 61 11.28 -35.75 -2.46
C GLU A 61 11.59 -35.66 -3.96
N LYS A 62 11.59 -34.45 -4.52
CA LYS A 62 11.89 -34.23 -5.95
C LYS A 62 13.35 -34.56 -6.26
N VAL A 63 14.26 -34.26 -5.34
CA VAL A 63 15.69 -34.55 -5.49
C VAL A 63 15.92 -36.06 -5.50
N GLU A 64 15.34 -36.77 -4.54
CA GLU A 64 15.49 -38.24 -4.45
C GLU A 64 14.84 -38.96 -5.63
N GLU A 65 13.68 -38.47 -6.11
CA GLU A 65 13.06 -38.98 -7.34
C GLU A 65 13.99 -38.88 -8.55
N ILE A 66 14.56 -37.71 -8.79
CA ILE A 66 15.47 -37.48 -9.92
C ILE A 66 16.75 -38.32 -9.76
N LYS A 67 17.33 -38.40 -8.56
CA LYS A 67 18.49 -39.26 -8.29
C LYS A 67 18.19 -40.72 -8.64
N ARG A 68 17.03 -41.23 -8.24
CA ARG A 68 16.61 -42.60 -8.57
C ARG A 68 16.51 -42.79 -10.07
N GLN A 69 15.85 -41.88 -10.79
CA GLN A 69 15.72 -41.96 -12.26
C GLN A 69 17.09 -41.96 -12.96
N ILE A 70 18.06 -41.19 -12.46
CA ILE A 70 19.42 -41.19 -12.98
C ILE A 70 20.09 -42.54 -12.73
N GLN A 71 19.99 -43.08 -11.51
CA GLN A 71 20.57 -44.38 -11.15
C GLN A 71 19.97 -45.55 -11.95
N THR A 72 18.66 -45.52 -12.20
CA THR A 72 17.96 -46.53 -12.99
C THR A 72 18.07 -46.32 -14.50
N GLY A 73 18.72 -45.24 -14.95
CA GLY A 73 18.85 -44.90 -16.36
C GLY A 73 17.53 -44.49 -17.04
N THR A 74 16.49 -44.17 -16.26
CA THR A 74 15.17 -43.76 -16.76
C THR A 74 14.99 -42.24 -16.77
N TYR A 75 16.04 -41.48 -16.46
CA TYR A 75 16.00 -40.03 -16.56
C TYR A 75 16.05 -39.59 -18.03
N GLU A 76 14.97 -38.98 -18.49
CA GLU A 76 14.86 -38.51 -19.88
C GLU A 76 15.42 -37.09 -20.03
N ILE A 77 16.36 -36.94 -20.96
CA ILE A 77 16.96 -35.65 -21.31
C ILE A 77 16.15 -35.05 -22.45
N ASN A 78 15.50 -33.92 -22.18
CA ASN A 78 14.79 -33.15 -23.20
C ASN A 78 15.66 -31.97 -23.66
N ALA A 79 16.16 -32.05 -24.90
CA ALA A 79 17.05 -31.04 -25.49
C ALA A 79 16.37 -29.67 -25.64
N ASP A 80 15.09 -29.63 -25.98
CA ASP A 80 14.34 -28.38 -26.15
C ASP A 80 14.22 -27.63 -24.81
N LYS A 81 13.90 -28.35 -23.72
CA LYS A 81 13.87 -27.78 -22.36
C LYS A 81 15.23 -27.26 -21.93
N ILE A 82 16.32 -27.92 -22.33
CA ILE A 82 17.68 -27.45 -22.03
C ILE A 82 17.95 -26.14 -22.77
N ALA A 83 17.67 -26.08 -24.07
CA ALA A 83 17.86 -24.87 -24.87
C ALA A 83 17.00 -23.70 -24.34
N GLU A 84 15.73 -23.96 -24.03
CA GLU A 84 14.82 -22.98 -23.43
C GLU A 84 15.39 -22.40 -22.13
N LYS A 85 15.88 -23.26 -21.22
CA LYS A 85 16.47 -22.81 -19.95
C LYS A 85 17.80 -22.08 -20.10
N ILE A 86 18.61 -22.44 -21.10
CA ILE A 86 19.81 -21.67 -21.44
C ILE A 86 19.42 -20.25 -21.87
N VAL A 87 18.43 -20.12 -22.74
CA VAL A 87 17.97 -18.81 -23.23
C VAL A 87 17.33 -18.00 -22.11
N GLU A 88 16.46 -18.59 -21.28
CA GLU A 88 15.80 -17.91 -20.17
C GLU A 88 16.79 -17.43 -19.08
N SER A 89 17.79 -18.26 -18.75
CA SER A 89 18.80 -17.93 -17.73
C SER A 89 19.84 -16.93 -18.21
N SER A 90 20.11 -16.92 -19.51
CA SER A 90 20.95 -15.91 -20.12
C SER A 90 20.17 -14.61 -20.12
N LYS A 91 20.71 -13.55 -19.50
CA LYS A 91 20.16 -12.18 -19.56
C LYS A 91 20.31 -11.58 -20.96
N ILE A 92 19.97 -12.36 -21.99
CA ILE A 92 19.93 -11.92 -23.37
C ILE A 92 18.68 -11.05 -23.44
N ASP A 93 18.88 -9.75 -23.63
CA ASP A 93 17.81 -8.81 -23.98
C ASP A 93 17.21 -9.26 -25.32
N ILE A 94 16.27 -10.20 -25.28
CA ILE A 94 15.42 -10.53 -26.41
C ILE A 94 14.38 -9.43 -26.45
N LYS A 95 14.75 -8.32 -27.11
CA LYS A 95 13.83 -7.26 -27.48
C LYS A 95 12.93 -7.82 -28.59
N LEU A 96 11.78 -8.35 -28.18
CA LEU A 96 10.63 -8.57 -29.05
C LEU A 96 9.99 -7.23 -29.41
#